data_AF-A0A2H9SBT1-F1
#
_entry.id   AF-A0A2H9SBT1-F1
#
_cell.length_a   1.000
_cell.length_b   1.000
_cell.length_c   1.000
_cell.angle_alpha   90.00
_cell.angle_beta   90.00
_cell.angle_gamma   90.00
#
_symmetry.space_group_name_H-M   'P 1'
#
loop_
_entity.id
_entity.type
_entity.pdbx_description
1 polymer ?
#
loop_
_entity_poly.entity_id
_entity_poly.type
_entity_poly.pdbx_seq_one_letter_code
_entity_poly.pdbx_strand_id
1 'polypeptide(L)'
;MSKWLWVIAFVALAALFYYSHNPPAEGSNAVACSEGDFLEGYCDENVYYFDECVDGFYRAAQINCSPSTCNAKALEEEPASVCVEAEAPTPSLEAGPKPTDDPETAFNEEAVAEWFAGSASCGDGYCVQPENCASCPGDCQCGEGDYCREEWGSCEPFLKCGDGACREGEECCSDCGCGDESVCDSETQECVELPETIPDAGGISVVVADYLFENGFENQSIALVSYYASNGEVFALVITNCLIESETVCDLWVTVNSTGDVVSVAQPA
;
A
#
# COMPACT_ATOMS: atom_id res chain seq x y z
N MET A 1 8.82 51.31 33.65
CA MET A 1 7.86 50.30 33.15
C MET A 1 7.86 49.12 34.10
N SER A 2 6.69 48.70 34.56
CA SER A 2 6.53 47.60 35.52
C SER A 2 7.02 46.29 34.90
N LYS A 3 7.82 45.51 35.62
CA LYS A 3 8.28 44.17 35.19
C LYS A 3 7.11 43.25 34.80
N TRP A 4 5.92 43.50 35.36
CA TRP A 4 4.70 42.78 35.04
C TRP A 4 4.22 42.97 33.60
N LEU A 5 4.49 44.12 32.98
CA LEU A 5 4.06 44.39 31.61
C LEU A 5 4.82 43.54 30.58
N TRP A 6 6.09 43.22 30.87
CA TRP A 6 6.90 42.34 30.03
C TRP A 6 6.51 40.86 30.16
N VAL A 7 6.12 40.42 31.35
CA VAL A 7 5.64 39.05 31.57
C VAL A 7 4.35 38.79 30.81
N ILE A 8 3.39 39.73 30.88
CA ILE A 8 2.12 39.61 30.15
C ILE A 8 2.35 39.61 28.63
N ALA A 9 3.25 40.46 28.13
CA ALA A 9 3.58 40.50 26.70
C ALA A 9 4.20 39.17 26.23
N PHE A 10 5.10 38.57 27.01
CA PHE A 10 5.71 37.28 26.65
C PHE A 10 4.73 36.12 26.64
N VAL A 11 3.83 36.05 27.64
CA VAL A 11 2.81 34.99 27.71
C VAL A 11 1.84 35.10 26.52
N ALA A 12 1.42 36.32 26.16
CA ALA A 12 0.54 36.53 25.01
C ALA A 12 1.20 36.13 23.68
N LEU A 13 2.50 36.41 23.52
CA LEU A 13 3.25 36.05 22.32
C LEU A 13 3.48 34.53 22.21
N ALA A 14 3.75 33.85 23.34
CA ALA A 14 3.87 32.40 23.38
C ALA A 14 2.54 31.70 23.07
N ALA A 15 1.42 32.21 23.60
CA ALA A 15 0.09 31.68 23.28
C ALA A 15 -0.28 31.85 21.80
N LEU A 16 0.05 32.99 21.19
CA LEU A 16 -0.13 33.22 19.75
C LEU A 16 0.72 32.27 18.91
N PHE A 17 1.98 32.04 19.31
CA PHE A 17 2.87 31.12 18.60
C PHE A 17 2.35 29.69 18.69
N TYR A 18 1.91 29.26 19.87
CA TYR A 18 1.32 27.94 20.11
C TYR A 18 0.06 27.72 19.25
N TYR A 19 -0.86 28.69 19.20
CA TYR A 19 -2.08 28.60 18.38
C TYR A 19 -1.80 28.64 16.86
N SER A 20 -0.69 29.25 16.43
CA SER A 20 -0.32 29.26 15.01
C SER A 20 0.26 27.93 14.52
N HIS A 21 0.90 27.16 15.42
CA HIS A 21 1.50 25.87 15.09
C HIS A 21 0.57 24.69 15.39
N ASN A 22 -0.36 24.88 16.33
CA ASN A 22 -1.43 23.93 16.62
C ASN A 22 -2.76 24.63 16.31
N PRO A 23 -3.12 24.83 15.02
CA PRO A 23 -4.49 25.23 14.71
C PRO A 23 -5.41 24.23 15.43
N PRO A 24 -6.44 24.69 16.15
CA PRO A 24 -7.43 23.77 16.71
C PRO A 24 -7.88 22.90 15.55
N ALA A 25 -7.76 21.58 15.71
CA ALA A 25 -8.17 20.62 14.69
C ALA A 25 -9.51 21.13 14.18
N GLU A 26 -9.56 21.55 12.90
CA GLU A 26 -10.81 21.93 12.28
C GLU A 26 -11.69 20.74 12.54
N GLY A 27 -12.71 20.93 13.40
CA GLY A 27 -13.59 19.86 13.79
C GLY A 27 -14.06 19.27 12.48
N SER A 28 -13.54 18.08 12.15
CA SER A 28 -14.01 17.36 11.00
C SER A 28 -15.51 17.31 11.26
N ASN A 29 -16.27 17.95 10.40
CA ASN A 29 -17.69 17.69 10.36
C ASN A 29 -17.72 16.25 9.88
N ALA A 30 -17.53 15.30 10.81
CA ALA A 30 -17.71 13.89 10.57
C ALA A 30 -19.15 13.84 10.08
N VAL A 31 -19.27 13.73 8.75
CA VAL A 31 -20.56 13.64 8.10
C VAL A 31 -21.09 12.33 8.63
N ALA A 32 -22.03 12.43 9.58
CA ALA A 32 -22.68 11.25 10.12
C ALA A 32 -23.25 10.47 8.93
N CYS A 33 -22.79 9.25 8.76
CA CYS A 33 -23.18 8.36 7.69
C CYS A 33 -24.21 7.34 8.21
N SER A 34 -24.98 6.76 7.30
CA SER A 34 -25.86 5.63 7.61
C SER A 34 -25.14 4.33 7.31
N GLU A 35 -25.39 3.30 8.10
CA GLU A 35 -24.78 1.98 7.92
C GLU A 35 -24.94 1.47 6.48
N GLY A 36 -23.81 1.17 5.82
CA GLY A 36 -23.79 0.76 4.41
C GLY A 36 -23.67 1.90 3.39
N ASP A 37 -23.64 3.16 3.82
CA ASP A 37 -23.21 4.26 2.94
C ASP A 37 -21.73 4.09 2.57
N PHE A 38 -21.37 4.45 1.34
CA PHE A 38 -19.99 4.44 0.88
C PHE A 38 -19.63 5.76 0.18
N LEU A 39 -18.36 6.15 0.28
CA LEU A 39 -17.82 7.29 -0.48
C LEU A 39 -17.23 6.82 -1.82
N GLU A 40 -16.96 7.80 -2.69
CA GLU A 40 -16.32 7.57 -3.99
C GLU A 40 -14.98 6.85 -3.79
N GLY A 41 -14.86 5.65 -4.36
CA GLY A 41 -13.64 4.85 -4.32
C GLY A 41 -12.85 4.93 -5.61
N TYR A 42 -11.69 4.29 -5.63
CA TYR A 42 -10.80 4.20 -6.80
C TYR A 42 -10.25 2.78 -6.95
N CYS A 43 -9.87 2.44 -8.19
CA CYS A 43 -9.16 1.21 -8.48
C CYS A 43 -7.66 1.46 -8.52
N ASP A 44 -6.89 0.61 -7.85
CA ASP A 44 -5.45 0.44 -8.09
C ASP A 44 -5.20 -1.02 -8.46
N GLU A 45 -4.70 -1.25 -9.67
CA GLU A 45 -4.60 -2.57 -10.29
C GLU A 45 -5.93 -3.36 -10.22
N ASN A 46 -5.97 -4.43 -9.41
CA ASN A 46 -7.12 -5.30 -9.20
C ASN A 46 -7.77 -5.10 -7.81
N VAL A 47 -7.43 -4.03 -7.10
CA VAL A 47 -7.98 -3.73 -5.78
C VAL A 47 -8.81 -2.46 -5.86
N TYR A 48 -10.06 -2.53 -5.41
CA TYR A 48 -10.94 -1.38 -5.25
C TYR A 48 -10.83 -0.86 -3.82
N TYR A 49 -10.47 0.41 -3.65
CA TYR A 49 -10.37 1.11 -2.37
C TYR A 49 -11.55 2.07 -2.23
N PHE A 50 -12.23 2.06 -1.08
CA PHE A 50 -13.37 2.92 -0.79
C PHE A 50 -13.50 3.12 0.71
N ASP A 51 -14.29 4.10 1.14
CA ASP A 51 -14.67 4.23 2.55
C ASP A 51 -16.10 3.74 2.75
N GLU A 52 -16.33 2.88 3.73
CA GLU A 52 -17.65 2.36 4.11
C GLU A 52 -18.06 2.85 5.50
N CYS A 53 -19.35 3.12 5.69
CA CYS A 53 -19.88 3.53 6.98
C CYS A 53 -20.09 2.33 7.90
N VAL A 54 -19.35 2.29 9.02
CA VAL A 54 -19.46 1.30 10.09
C VAL A 54 -19.56 2.01 11.43
N ASP A 55 -20.61 1.70 12.18
CA ASP A 55 -20.96 2.29 13.47
C ASP A 55 -21.08 3.83 13.41
N GLY A 56 -21.55 4.37 12.28
CA GLY A 56 -21.71 5.81 12.04
C GLY A 56 -20.43 6.56 11.67
N PHE A 57 -19.33 5.86 11.36
CA PHE A 57 -18.08 6.44 10.89
C PHE A 57 -17.62 5.79 9.58
N TYR A 58 -17.09 6.60 8.66
CA TYR A 58 -16.45 6.09 7.45
C TYR A 58 -15.10 5.45 7.79
N ARG A 59 -14.88 4.21 7.34
CA ARG A 59 -13.64 3.46 7.49
C ARG A 59 -13.14 3.01 6.12
N ALA A 60 -11.84 3.04 5.93
CA ALA A 60 -11.22 2.53 4.71
C ALA A 60 -11.47 1.02 4.58
N ALA A 61 -11.96 0.62 3.41
CA ALA A 61 -12.23 -0.75 3.02
C ALA A 61 -11.64 -1.04 1.63
N GLN A 62 -11.45 -2.33 1.35
CA GLN A 62 -10.94 -2.76 0.06
C GLN A 62 -11.58 -4.07 -0.43
N ILE A 63 -11.75 -4.19 -1.74
CA ILE A 63 -12.20 -5.42 -2.42
C ILE A 63 -11.13 -5.84 -3.42
N ASN A 64 -10.64 -7.08 -3.29
CA ASN A 64 -9.74 -7.69 -4.28
C ASN A 64 -10.57 -8.34 -5.39
N CYS A 65 -10.44 -7.82 -6.60
CA CYS A 65 -11.20 -8.28 -7.76
C CYS A 65 -10.61 -9.52 -8.44
N SER A 66 -9.41 -9.99 -8.10
CA SER A 66 -8.77 -11.12 -8.81
C SER A 66 -9.64 -12.39 -8.78
N PRO A 67 -9.91 -13.05 -9.93
CA PRO A 67 -9.26 -12.89 -11.24
C PRO A 67 -9.91 -11.87 -12.19
N SER A 68 -10.96 -11.18 -11.74
CA SER A 68 -11.63 -10.10 -12.45
C SER A 68 -10.82 -8.79 -12.42
N THR A 69 -11.23 -7.81 -13.24
CA THR A 69 -10.62 -6.48 -13.29
C THR A 69 -11.45 -5.47 -12.51
N CYS A 70 -10.77 -4.57 -11.79
CA CYS A 70 -11.42 -3.46 -11.10
C CYS A 70 -11.88 -2.39 -12.12
N ASN A 71 -13.16 -2.03 -12.09
CA ASN A 71 -13.72 -0.99 -12.94
C ASN A 71 -14.54 0.02 -12.13
N ALA A 72 -13.88 1.10 -11.70
CA ALA A 72 -14.51 2.18 -10.93
C ALA A 72 -15.64 2.92 -11.68
N LYS A 73 -15.85 2.68 -12.98
CA LYS A 73 -17.00 3.27 -13.71
C LYS A 73 -18.31 2.50 -13.53
N ALA A 74 -18.28 1.30 -12.93
CA ALA A 74 -19.46 0.47 -12.72
C ALA A 74 -20.28 0.86 -11.46
N LEU A 75 -19.90 1.95 -10.78
CA LEU A 75 -20.36 2.38 -9.44
C LEU A 75 -21.73 3.06 -9.37
N GLU A 76 -22.64 2.79 -10.31
CA GLU A 76 -23.94 3.47 -10.25
C GLU A 76 -24.85 2.97 -9.10
N GLU A 77 -24.67 1.75 -8.57
CA GLU A 77 -25.61 1.22 -7.55
C GLU A 77 -25.01 0.40 -6.38
N GLU A 78 -23.90 -0.34 -6.49
CA GLU A 78 -23.32 -1.12 -5.36
C GLU A 78 -21.78 -1.36 -5.48
N PRO A 79 -20.99 -1.39 -4.39
CA PRO A 79 -19.53 -1.61 -4.45
C PRO A 79 -19.14 -3.01 -4.97
N ALA A 80 -20.03 -4.00 -4.85
CA ALA A 80 -19.81 -5.34 -5.38
C ALA A 80 -19.82 -5.40 -6.92
N SER A 81 -20.37 -4.40 -7.62
CA SER A 81 -20.37 -4.35 -9.10
C SER A 81 -19.03 -3.88 -9.70
N VAL A 82 -18.08 -3.48 -8.86
CA VAL A 82 -16.79 -2.93 -9.31
C VAL A 82 -15.87 -4.00 -9.90
N CYS A 83 -16.02 -5.26 -9.48
CA CYS A 83 -15.23 -6.36 -10.03
C CYS A 83 -15.93 -6.93 -11.26
N VAL A 84 -15.52 -6.48 -12.44
CA VAL A 84 -16.05 -6.95 -13.72
C VAL A 84 -15.16 -8.06 -14.27
N GLU A 85 -15.77 -9.18 -14.70
CA GLU A 85 -15.05 -10.23 -15.43
C GLU A 85 -14.27 -9.56 -16.57
N ALA A 86 -12.97 -9.87 -16.67
CA ALA A 86 -12.12 -9.32 -17.71
C ALA A 86 -12.77 -9.63 -19.06
N GLU A 87 -13.22 -8.59 -19.78
CA GLU A 87 -13.73 -8.77 -21.13
C GLU A 87 -12.62 -9.45 -21.93
N ALA A 88 -12.91 -10.63 -22.48
CA ALA A 88 -11.96 -11.33 -23.33
C ALA A 88 -11.49 -10.32 -24.40
N PRO A 89 -10.17 -10.18 -24.62
CA PRO A 89 -9.63 -9.13 -25.47
C PRO A 89 -10.36 -9.19 -26.81
N THR A 90 -11.14 -8.14 -27.10
CA THR A 90 -11.79 -8.04 -28.39
C THR A 90 -10.67 -7.89 -29.40
N PRO A 91 -10.47 -8.83 -30.34
CA PRO A 91 -9.35 -8.77 -31.26
C PRO A 91 -9.41 -7.44 -32.02
N SER A 92 -8.41 -6.60 -31.78
CA SER A 92 -8.24 -5.34 -32.50
C SER A 92 -7.90 -5.70 -33.94
N LEU A 93 -8.91 -5.63 -34.81
CA LEU A 93 -8.72 -5.65 -36.26
C LEU A 93 -8.09 -4.32 -36.66
N GLU A 94 -6.79 -4.16 -36.40
CA GLU A 94 -6.01 -3.14 -37.08
C GLU A 94 -6.06 -3.42 -38.59
N ALA A 95 -6.31 -2.35 -39.34
CA ALA A 95 -6.64 -2.38 -40.75
C ALA A 95 -5.57 -3.13 -41.56
N GLY A 96 -5.92 -4.35 -41.96
CA GLY A 96 -5.21 -5.10 -42.97
C GLY A 96 -5.11 -4.31 -44.29
N PRO A 97 -4.21 -4.74 -45.19
CA PRO A 97 -3.96 -4.08 -46.46
C PRO A 97 -5.26 -3.85 -47.23
N LYS A 98 -5.36 -2.65 -47.81
CA LYS A 98 -6.50 -2.19 -48.61
C LYS A 98 -6.96 -3.28 -49.59
N PRO A 99 -8.28 -3.61 -49.66
CA PRO A 99 -8.79 -4.63 -50.55
C PRO A 99 -8.36 -4.33 -51.99
N THR A 100 -7.72 -5.30 -52.64
CA THR A 100 -7.58 -5.29 -54.10
C THR A 100 -8.96 -5.52 -54.72
N ASP A 101 -9.31 -4.72 -55.74
CA ASP A 101 -10.63 -4.63 -56.38
C ASP A 101 -11.08 -5.88 -57.19
N ASP A 102 -10.73 -7.10 -56.75
CA ASP A 102 -11.14 -8.36 -57.39
C ASP A 102 -11.86 -9.29 -56.41
N PRO A 103 -13.21 -9.26 -56.38
CA PRO A 103 -14.01 -9.92 -55.34
C PRO A 103 -14.32 -11.41 -55.58
N GLU A 104 -13.71 -12.10 -56.55
CA GLU A 104 -14.15 -13.47 -56.91
C GLU A 104 -13.12 -14.59 -56.77
N THR A 105 -11.92 -14.36 -56.25
CA THR A 105 -11.02 -15.47 -55.86
C THR A 105 -10.25 -15.20 -54.57
N ALA A 106 -10.29 -16.20 -53.68
CA ALA A 106 -9.43 -16.38 -52.49
C ALA A 106 -9.85 -15.68 -51.17
N PHE A 107 -11.03 -16.02 -50.66
CA PHE A 107 -11.13 -16.29 -49.21
C PHE A 107 -11.11 -17.81 -49.03
N ASN A 108 -9.89 -18.35 -48.93
CA ASN A 108 -9.69 -19.73 -48.49
C ASN A 108 -9.64 -19.70 -46.95
N GLU A 109 -10.66 -20.23 -46.28
CA GLU A 109 -10.68 -20.37 -44.81
C GLU A 109 -9.47 -21.18 -44.30
N GLU A 110 -8.90 -22.11 -45.09
CA GLU A 110 -7.66 -22.81 -44.75
C GLU A 110 -6.43 -21.89 -44.81
N ALA A 111 -6.40 -20.88 -45.68
CA ALA A 111 -5.26 -19.97 -45.79
C ALA A 111 -5.22 -18.93 -44.66
N VAL A 112 -6.37 -18.56 -44.09
CA VAL A 112 -6.44 -17.71 -42.90
C VAL A 112 -6.04 -18.51 -41.66
N ALA A 113 -6.45 -19.79 -41.57
CA ALA A 113 -5.96 -20.70 -40.54
C ALA A 113 -4.44 -20.95 -40.63
N GLU A 114 -3.86 -21.07 -41.84
CA GLU A 114 -2.40 -21.15 -42.02
C GLU A 114 -1.67 -19.84 -41.70
N TRP A 115 -2.30 -18.67 -41.83
CA TRP A 115 -1.70 -17.39 -41.46
C TRP A 115 -1.65 -17.18 -39.94
N PHE A 116 -2.68 -17.64 -39.21
CA PHE A 116 -2.69 -17.66 -37.75
C PHE A 116 -1.97 -18.88 -37.14
N ALA A 117 -1.81 -19.97 -37.88
CA ALA A 117 -1.02 -21.14 -37.48
C ALA A 117 0.46 -21.04 -37.90
N GLY A 118 0.82 -20.05 -38.71
CA GLY A 118 2.13 -19.90 -39.33
C GLY A 118 2.81 -18.58 -38.97
N SER A 119 3.13 -18.37 -37.69
CA SER A 119 4.27 -17.55 -37.22
C SER A 119 4.29 -17.44 -35.68
N ALA A 120 4.01 -18.56 -35.01
CA ALA A 120 4.35 -18.77 -33.61
C ALA A 120 5.21 -20.03 -33.58
N SER A 121 6.36 -19.95 -34.23
CA SER A 121 7.29 -21.06 -34.35
C SER A 121 8.57 -20.60 -33.70
N CYS A 122 8.84 -21.12 -32.50
CA CYS A 122 10.07 -20.78 -31.82
C CYS A 122 11.28 -21.09 -32.73
N GLY A 123 12.25 -20.18 -32.75
CA GLY A 123 13.50 -20.27 -33.49
C GLY A 123 13.61 -19.33 -34.69
N ASP A 124 12.71 -18.36 -34.86
CA ASP A 124 12.82 -17.31 -35.87
C ASP A 124 13.57 -16.04 -35.38
N GLY A 125 13.84 -15.98 -34.07
CA GLY A 125 14.54 -14.89 -33.40
C GLY A 125 13.65 -13.70 -33.00
N TYR A 126 12.33 -13.80 -33.12
CA TYR A 126 11.40 -12.72 -32.78
C TYR A 126 10.32 -13.20 -31.81
N CYS A 127 10.19 -12.53 -30.66
CA CYS A 127 9.09 -12.79 -29.73
C CYS A 127 7.79 -12.12 -30.24
N VAL A 128 6.93 -12.88 -30.92
CA VAL A 128 5.64 -12.40 -31.47
C VAL A 128 4.49 -13.17 -30.85
N GLN A 129 3.41 -12.48 -30.44
CA GLN A 129 2.26 -13.17 -29.85
C GLN A 129 1.71 -14.27 -30.77
N PRO A 130 1.36 -15.45 -30.23
CA PRO A 130 1.24 -15.80 -28.81
C PRO A 130 2.52 -16.32 -28.13
N GLU A 131 3.70 -16.18 -28.73
CA GLU A 131 4.97 -16.59 -28.10
C GLU A 131 5.23 -15.80 -26.82
N ASN A 132 5.85 -16.48 -25.85
CA ASN A 132 6.21 -15.90 -24.57
C ASN A 132 7.43 -16.63 -24.00
N CYS A 133 7.96 -16.17 -22.88
CA CYS A 133 9.22 -16.70 -22.37
C CYS A 133 9.13 -18.18 -21.94
N ALA A 134 7.93 -18.69 -21.64
CA ALA A 134 7.70 -20.08 -21.24
C ALA A 134 7.51 -20.99 -22.46
N SER A 135 6.80 -20.50 -23.48
CA SER A 135 6.52 -21.26 -24.71
C SER A 135 7.67 -21.24 -25.71
N CYS A 136 8.38 -20.10 -25.83
CA CYS A 136 9.49 -19.89 -26.75
C CYS A 136 10.67 -19.15 -26.08
N PRO A 137 11.37 -19.75 -25.11
CA PRO A 137 12.50 -19.12 -24.41
C PRO A 137 13.68 -18.77 -25.32
N GLY A 138 13.74 -19.34 -26.53
CA GLY A 138 14.77 -19.01 -27.53
C GLY A 138 14.59 -17.60 -28.12
N ASP A 139 13.34 -17.20 -28.36
CA ASP A 139 12.99 -15.95 -29.05
C ASP A 139 12.46 -14.90 -28.07
N CYS A 140 11.80 -15.34 -26.99
CA CYS A 140 11.26 -14.53 -25.90
C CYS A 140 12.13 -14.59 -24.65
N GLN A 141 13.42 -14.26 -24.77
CA GLN A 141 14.31 -14.20 -23.60
C GLN A 141 13.94 -13.01 -22.70
N CYS A 142 13.93 -13.28 -21.39
CA CYS A 142 13.82 -12.22 -20.40
C CYS A 142 15.09 -11.36 -20.37
N GLY A 143 14.93 -10.11 -19.95
CA GLY A 143 16.04 -9.18 -19.77
C GLY A 143 17.08 -9.70 -18.77
N GLU A 144 18.26 -9.09 -18.77
CA GLU A 144 19.27 -9.38 -17.76
C GLU A 144 18.72 -9.05 -16.36
N GLY A 145 18.70 -10.04 -15.47
CA GLY A 145 18.14 -9.89 -14.13
C GLY A 145 16.63 -10.19 -14.04
N ASP A 146 15.99 -10.57 -15.14
CA ASP A 146 14.60 -11.03 -15.14
C ASP A 146 14.54 -12.57 -15.28
N TYR A 147 13.49 -13.18 -14.76
CA TYR A 147 13.18 -14.59 -14.97
C TYR A 147 11.84 -14.77 -15.67
N CYS A 148 11.70 -15.90 -16.36
CA CYS A 148 10.43 -16.26 -16.95
C CYS A 148 9.53 -16.92 -15.91
N ARG A 149 8.34 -16.36 -15.67
CA ARG A 149 7.32 -17.04 -14.88
C ARG A 149 6.57 -18.04 -15.76
N GLU A 150 6.92 -19.32 -15.61
CA GLU A 150 6.43 -20.44 -16.42
C GLU A 150 4.89 -20.56 -16.48
N GLU A 151 4.17 -20.13 -15.43
CA GLU A 151 2.72 -20.30 -15.35
C GLU A 151 1.95 -19.47 -16.40
N TRP A 152 2.45 -18.29 -16.75
CA TRP A 152 1.80 -17.40 -17.73
C TRP A 152 2.76 -16.79 -18.76
N GLY A 153 4.04 -17.15 -18.71
CA GLY A 153 5.05 -16.78 -19.71
C GLY A 153 5.44 -15.30 -19.69
N SER A 154 5.29 -14.61 -18.56
CA SER A 154 5.77 -13.23 -18.44
C SER A 154 7.17 -13.20 -17.85
N CYS A 155 7.99 -12.27 -18.34
CA CYS A 155 9.24 -11.92 -17.69
C CYS A 155 8.96 -11.06 -16.47
N GLU A 156 9.57 -11.41 -15.34
CA GLU A 156 9.48 -10.67 -14.09
C GLU A 156 10.89 -10.40 -13.55
N PRO A 157 11.12 -9.24 -12.91
CA PRO A 157 12.39 -8.97 -12.26
C PRO A 157 12.69 -10.04 -11.21
N PHE A 158 13.91 -10.58 -11.22
CA PHE A 158 14.36 -11.60 -10.28
C PHE A 158 14.52 -11.06 -8.85
N LEU A 159 14.73 -9.75 -8.72
CA LEU A 159 14.99 -9.04 -7.46
C LEU A 159 13.88 -8.03 -7.19
N LYS A 160 12.62 -8.47 -7.19
CA LYS A 160 11.48 -7.60 -6.89
C LYS A 160 11.05 -7.81 -5.44
N CYS A 161 11.30 -6.77 -4.62
CA CYS A 161 10.82 -6.72 -3.25
C CYS A 161 9.28 -6.69 -3.19
N GLY A 162 8.72 -7.39 -2.21
CA GLY A 162 7.31 -7.42 -1.86
C GLY A 162 6.49 -8.49 -2.58
N ASP A 163 7.12 -9.49 -3.19
CA ASP A 163 6.40 -10.58 -3.86
C ASP A 163 6.11 -11.80 -2.97
N GLY A 164 6.59 -11.74 -1.72
CA GLY A 164 6.38 -12.73 -0.67
C GLY A 164 7.29 -13.96 -0.76
N ALA A 165 8.27 -13.99 -1.67
CA ALA A 165 9.17 -15.13 -1.83
C ALA A 165 10.64 -14.72 -1.82
N CYS A 166 11.36 -15.05 -0.75
CA CYS A 166 12.81 -14.84 -0.67
C CYS A 166 13.59 -15.80 -1.58
N ARG A 167 14.31 -15.25 -2.57
CA ARG A 167 15.14 -16.00 -3.52
C ARG A 167 16.63 -15.82 -3.24
N GLU A 168 17.45 -16.75 -3.75
CA GLU A 168 18.91 -16.67 -3.61
C GLU A 168 19.45 -15.43 -4.34
N GLY A 169 20.10 -14.53 -3.60
CA GLY A 169 20.61 -13.26 -4.12
C GLY A 169 19.67 -12.07 -3.94
N GLU A 170 18.49 -12.29 -3.38
CA GLU A 170 17.57 -11.23 -2.98
C GLU A 170 17.97 -10.64 -1.63
N GLU A 171 18.08 -9.32 -1.55
CA GLU A 171 18.49 -8.60 -0.33
C GLU A 171 17.31 -7.90 0.35
N CYS A 172 16.08 -8.08 -0.15
CA CYS A 172 14.94 -7.35 0.36
C CYS A 172 14.33 -7.98 1.61
N CYS A 173 14.27 -7.17 2.65
CA CYS A 173 13.82 -7.59 3.96
C CYS A 173 12.32 -7.91 4.03
N SER A 174 11.49 -7.39 3.12
CA SER A 174 10.05 -7.69 3.10
C SER A 174 9.76 -9.16 2.82
N ASP A 175 10.60 -9.80 1.98
CA ASP A 175 10.40 -11.17 1.54
C ASP A 175 11.32 -12.15 2.28
N CYS A 176 12.56 -11.73 2.52
CA CYS A 176 13.56 -12.54 3.23
C CYS A 176 13.48 -12.45 4.75
N GLY A 177 12.75 -11.45 5.27
CA GLY A 177 12.75 -11.12 6.67
C GLY A 177 14.07 -10.51 7.13
N CYS A 178 14.09 -10.10 8.39
CA CYS A 178 15.30 -9.64 9.06
C CYS A 178 15.67 -10.59 10.20
N GLY A 179 16.94 -10.58 10.59
CA GLY A 179 17.39 -11.29 11.78
C GLY A 179 16.81 -10.66 13.05
N ASP A 180 16.91 -11.38 14.17
CA ASP A 180 16.30 -11.01 15.47
C ASP A 180 16.69 -9.61 16.00
N GLU A 181 17.83 -9.07 15.56
CA GLU A 181 18.38 -7.78 16.01
C GLU A 181 18.21 -6.68 14.94
N SER A 182 17.33 -6.88 13.96
CA SER A 182 17.12 -5.95 12.85
C SER A 182 15.66 -5.89 12.43
N VAL A 183 15.25 -4.76 11.88
CA VAL A 183 13.91 -4.53 11.36
C VAL A 183 13.97 -4.15 9.89
N CYS A 184 12.95 -4.54 9.15
CA CYS A 184 12.85 -4.20 7.74
C CYS A 184 12.49 -2.72 7.59
N ASP A 185 13.32 -1.99 6.84
CA ASP A 185 12.97 -0.65 6.38
C ASP A 185 12.09 -0.76 5.13
N SER A 186 10.85 -0.30 5.24
CA SER A 186 9.88 -0.43 4.14
C SER A 186 10.22 0.45 2.93
N GLU A 187 11.05 1.48 3.09
CA GLU A 187 11.43 2.40 2.02
C GLU A 187 12.68 1.93 1.27
N THR A 188 13.70 1.50 2.01
CA THR A 188 14.96 1.03 1.39
C THR A 188 14.93 -0.46 1.07
N GLN A 189 14.01 -1.22 1.66
CA GLN A 189 13.94 -2.68 1.59
C GLN A 189 15.17 -3.37 2.20
N GLU A 190 15.93 -2.67 3.06
CA GLU A 190 17.10 -3.21 3.74
C GLU A 190 16.80 -3.49 5.22
N CYS A 191 17.53 -4.45 5.80
CA CYS A 191 17.48 -4.68 7.25
C CYS A 191 18.31 -3.63 7.99
N VAL A 192 17.66 -2.89 8.89
CA VAL A 192 18.29 -1.90 9.75
C VAL A 192 18.49 -2.50 11.14
N GLU A 193 19.72 -2.51 11.64
CA GLU A 193 20.03 -2.98 12.99
C GLU A 193 19.32 -2.14 14.05
N LEU A 194 18.75 -2.80 15.06
CA LEU A 194 18.17 -2.13 16.21
C LEU A 194 19.29 -1.41 16.98
N PRO A 195 19.20 -0.09 17.20
CA PRO A 195 20.25 0.61 17.91
C PRO A 195 20.27 0.19 19.38
N GLU A 196 21.47 0.00 19.95
CA GLU A 196 21.64 -0.34 21.38
C GLU A 196 20.97 0.67 22.33
N THR A 197 20.68 1.87 21.84
CA THR A 197 20.04 2.95 22.58
C THR A 197 18.53 2.84 22.65
N ILE A 198 17.88 2.10 21.75
CA ILE A 198 16.43 1.95 21.81
C ILE A 198 16.11 1.09 23.04
N PRO A 199 15.27 1.57 23.97
CA PRO A 199 14.89 0.75 25.11
C PRO A 199 14.22 -0.54 24.63
N ASP A 200 14.38 -1.63 25.39
CA ASP A 200 13.60 -2.84 25.15
C ASP A 200 12.09 -2.57 25.31
N ALA A 201 11.25 -3.56 24.99
CA ALA A 201 9.79 -3.39 25.10
C ALA A 201 9.34 -2.95 26.51
N GLY A 202 10.06 -3.35 27.57
CA GLY A 202 9.78 -2.91 28.94
C GLY A 202 10.16 -1.45 29.18
N GLY A 203 11.32 -1.03 28.68
CA GLY A 203 11.77 0.36 28.72
C GLY A 203 10.86 1.30 27.92
N ILE A 204 10.48 0.91 26.71
CA ILE A 204 9.50 1.65 25.88
C ILE A 204 8.17 1.78 26.62
N SER A 205 7.73 0.70 27.28
CA SER A 205 6.49 0.72 28.05
C SER A 205 6.50 1.75 29.18
N VAL A 206 7.64 1.92 29.87
CA VAL A 206 7.79 2.93 30.93
C VAL A 206 7.75 4.33 30.33
N VAL A 207 8.52 4.58 29.25
CA VAL A 207 8.55 5.88 28.56
C VAL A 207 7.15 6.32 28.13
N VAL A 208 6.39 5.42 27.49
CA VAL A 208 5.05 5.72 27.01
C VAL A 208 4.07 5.89 28.17
N ALA A 209 4.14 5.06 29.21
CA ALA A 209 3.28 5.22 30.39
C ALA A 209 3.51 6.57 31.09
N ASP A 210 4.76 6.99 31.27
CA ASP A 210 5.11 8.29 31.85
C ASP A 210 4.58 9.44 30.98
N TYR A 211 4.80 9.38 29.67
CA TYR A 211 4.27 10.37 28.73
C TYR A 211 2.74 10.47 28.81
N LEU A 212 2.04 9.34 28.80
CA LEU A 212 0.58 9.30 28.85
C LEU A 212 0.06 9.90 30.16
N PHE A 213 0.68 9.55 31.29
CA PHE A 213 0.32 10.10 32.60
C PHE A 213 0.53 11.62 32.66
N GLU A 214 1.68 12.13 32.20
CA GLU A 214 1.99 13.57 32.20
C GLU A 214 1.04 14.38 31.32
N ASN A 215 0.45 13.77 30.30
CA ASN A 215 -0.50 14.38 29.37
C ASN A 215 -1.97 14.09 29.69
N GLY A 216 -2.27 13.46 30.83
CA GLY A 216 -3.65 13.25 31.31
C GLY A 216 -4.39 12.05 30.71
N PHE A 217 -3.67 11.10 30.11
CA PHE A 217 -4.23 9.84 29.61
C PHE A 217 -4.19 8.74 30.69
N GLU A 218 -4.89 8.97 31.81
CA GLU A 218 -4.77 8.17 33.03
C GLU A 218 -5.37 6.74 32.94
N ASN A 219 -6.10 6.42 31.87
CA ASN A 219 -6.85 5.17 31.72
C ASN A 219 -6.40 4.33 30.50
N GLN A 220 -5.12 4.43 30.13
CA GLN A 220 -4.54 3.62 29.05
C GLN A 220 -3.70 2.48 29.60
N SER A 221 -3.72 1.34 28.91
CA SER A 221 -2.83 0.21 29.12
C SER A 221 -2.07 -0.07 27.84
N ILE A 222 -0.84 -0.55 27.94
CA ILE A 222 -0.03 -0.86 26.75
C ILE A 222 -0.43 -2.24 26.24
N ALA A 223 -0.82 -2.33 24.97
CA ALA A 223 -1.30 -3.54 24.34
C ALA A 223 -0.21 -4.20 23.49
N LEU A 224 0.52 -3.39 22.72
CA LEU A 224 1.52 -3.85 21.78
C LEU A 224 2.69 -2.87 21.73
N VAL A 225 3.89 -3.42 21.61
CA VAL A 225 5.09 -2.69 21.19
C VAL A 225 5.63 -3.41 19.96
N SER A 226 5.76 -2.69 18.85
CA SER A 226 6.32 -3.19 17.59
C SER A 226 7.42 -2.25 17.11
N TYR A 227 8.45 -2.78 16.47
CA TYR A 227 9.53 -1.98 15.91
C TYR A 227 9.40 -1.91 14.39
N TYR A 228 9.76 -0.77 13.81
CA TYR A 228 9.79 -0.57 12.37
C TYR A 228 10.91 0.40 12.00
N ALA A 229 11.36 0.37 10.74
CA ALA A 229 12.30 1.34 10.20
C ALA A 229 11.70 2.12 9.02
N SER A 230 12.12 3.37 8.88
CA SER A 230 11.84 4.23 7.73
C SER A 230 13.04 5.14 7.52
N ASN A 231 13.52 5.20 6.27
CA ASN A 231 14.69 6.01 5.88
C ASN A 231 15.96 5.75 6.71
N GLY A 232 16.18 4.50 7.13
CA GLY A 232 17.31 4.07 7.94
C GLY A 232 17.19 4.39 9.43
N GLU A 233 16.07 4.95 9.87
CA GLU A 233 15.80 5.25 11.28
C GLU A 233 14.84 4.23 11.88
N VAL A 234 15.15 3.76 13.09
CA VAL A 234 14.33 2.79 13.83
C VAL A 234 13.39 3.51 14.79
N PHE A 235 12.14 3.05 14.81
CA PHE A 235 11.06 3.52 15.68
C PHE A 235 10.41 2.34 16.41
N ALA A 236 9.83 2.64 17.57
CA ALA A 236 8.89 1.78 18.27
C ALA A 236 7.47 2.37 18.14
N LEU A 237 6.54 1.59 17.60
CA LEU A 237 5.12 1.84 17.65
C LEU A 237 4.53 1.16 18.88
N VAL A 238 3.85 1.94 19.71
CA VAL A 238 3.13 1.46 20.88
C VAL A 238 1.64 1.68 20.69
N ILE A 239 0.86 0.60 20.76
CA ILE A 239 -0.60 0.66 20.71
C ILE A 239 -1.11 0.51 22.14
N THR A 240 -1.97 1.43 22.56
CA THR A 240 -2.62 1.39 23.88
C THR A 240 -4.05 0.88 23.78
N ASN A 241 -4.57 0.31 24.86
CA ASN A 241 -5.98 0.00 25.04
C ASN A 241 -6.55 0.84 26.18
N CYS A 242 -7.81 1.25 26.05
CA CYS A 242 -8.57 1.83 27.16
C CYS A 242 -8.79 0.79 28.27
N LEU A 243 -8.59 1.22 29.52
CA LEU A 243 -9.03 0.47 30.71
C LEU A 243 -10.53 0.59 30.95
N ILE A 244 -11.17 1.63 30.41
CA ILE A 244 -12.60 1.92 30.56
C ILE A 244 -13.19 2.18 29.17
N GLU A 245 -14.08 1.29 28.71
CA GLU A 245 -14.70 1.35 27.36
C GLU A 245 -15.51 2.62 27.09
N SER A 246 -15.85 3.43 28.10
CA SER A 246 -16.64 4.64 27.93
C SER A 246 -15.84 5.89 27.56
N GLU A 247 -14.52 5.78 27.40
CA GLU A 247 -13.69 6.92 27.02
C GLU A 247 -13.64 7.11 25.51
N THR A 248 -13.69 8.38 25.08
CA THR A 248 -13.71 8.78 23.67
C THR A 248 -12.33 8.70 22.99
N VAL A 249 -11.28 8.31 23.72
CA VAL A 249 -9.90 8.29 23.25
C VAL A 249 -9.30 6.93 23.50
N CYS A 250 -9.67 5.96 22.67
CA CYS A 250 -9.07 4.62 22.69
C CYS A 250 -8.08 4.44 21.55
N ASP A 251 -7.26 3.41 21.68
CA ASP A 251 -6.33 2.95 20.66
C ASP A 251 -5.29 3.99 20.25
N LEU A 252 -4.60 4.63 21.21
CA LEU A 252 -3.54 5.58 20.86
C LEU A 252 -2.36 4.85 20.23
N TRP A 253 -1.88 5.41 19.13
CA TRP A 253 -0.67 5.00 18.43
C TRP A 253 0.43 5.99 18.82
N VAL A 254 1.35 5.53 19.68
CA VAL A 254 2.46 6.33 20.18
C VAL A 254 3.74 5.88 19.49
N THR A 255 4.40 6.80 18.79
CA THR A 255 5.69 6.54 18.15
C THR A 255 6.82 7.04 19.03
N VAL A 256 7.78 6.17 19.32
CA VAL A 256 9.01 6.45 20.05
C VAL A 256 10.19 6.29 19.10
N ASN A 257 11.11 7.26 19.06
CA ASN A 257 12.30 7.17 18.21
C ASN A 257 13.42 6.34 18.87
N SER A 258 14.55 6.20 18.16
CA SER A 258 15.74 5.46 18.61
C SER A 258 16.43 6.01 19.87
N THR A 259 16.11 7.25 20.28
CA THR A 259 16.61 7.87 21.53
C THR A 259 15.68 7.65 22.72
N GLY A 260 14.52 7.03 22.51
CA GLY A 260 13.51 6.82 23.54
C GLY A 260 12.59 8.03 23.76
N ASP A 261 12.54 8.97 22.82
CA ASP A 261 11.64 10.13 22.89
C ASP A 261 10.33 9.85 22.14
N VAL A 262 9.20 10.26 22.73
CA VAL A 262 7.89 10.23 22.05
C VAL A 262 7.87 11.32 20.98
N VAL A 263 7.76 10.92 19.71
CA VAL A 263 7.78 11.83 18.55
C VAL A 263 6.41 12.02 17.91
N SER A 264 5.47 11.11 18.14
CA SER A 264 4.10 11.22 17.62
C SER A 264 3.11 10.51 18.52
N VAL A 265 1.89 11.05 18.58
CA VAL A 265 0.72 10.42 19.19
C VAL A 265 -0.46 10.64 18.25
N ALA A 266 -1.02 9.56 17.75
CA ALA A 266 -2.16 9.58 16.84
C ALA A 266 -3.28 8.66 17.36
N GLN A 267 -4.50 8.88 16.87
CA GLN A 267 -5.58 7.90 16.95
C GLN A 267 -5.74 7.27 15.56
N PRO A 268 -5.99 5.95 15.47
CA PRO A 268 -6.39 5.33 14.23
C PRO A 268 -7.68 5.98 13.76
N ALA A 269 -7.72 6.31 12.47
CA ALA A 269 -8.90 6.85 11.81
C ALA A 269 -10.04 5.83 11.78
#